data_AF-A0A2A6C782-F1
#
_entry.id   AF-A0A2A6C782-F1
#
_cell.length_a   1.000
_cell.length_b   1.000
_cell.length_c   1.000
_cell.angle_alpha   90.00
_cell.angle_beta   90.00
_cell.angle_gamma   90.00
#
_symmetry.space_group_name_H-M   'P 1'
#
loop_
_entity.id
_entity.type
_entity.pdbx_description
1 polymer ?
#
loop_
_entity_poly.entity_id
_entity_poly.type
_entity_poly.pdbx_seq_one_letter_code
_entity_poly.pdbx_strand_id
1 'polypeptide(L)' 'MSIESILRTLRRSRLSSVVDDWSDAAHRFITSNALITFASISAYKTFSSSAIECVPPSNFPRSWSR' A
#
# COMPACT_ATOMS: atom_id res chain seq x y z
N MET A 1 29.48 0.88 -38.97
CA MET A 1 28.87 0.76 -37.63
C MET A 1 30.00 0.78 -36.60
N SER A 2 30.10 1.82 -35.78
CA SER A 2 31.23 2.00 -34.86
C SER A 2 31.04 1.18 -33.58
N ILE A 3 32.08 0.50 -33.11
CA ILE A 3 32.04 -0.34 -31.90
C ILE A 3 31.65 0.50 -30.66
N GLU A 4 32.03 1.77 -30.64
CA GLU A 4 31.67 2.68 -29.56
C GLU A 4 30.16 2.97 -29.48
N SER A 5 29.47 3.08 -30.62
CA SER A 5 28.03 3.32 -30.61
C SER A 5 27.31 2.10 -30.05
N ILE A 6 27.80 0.89 -30.35
CA ILE A 6 27.24 -0.36 -29.84
C ILE A 6 27.45 -0.48 -28.32
N LEU A 7 28.65 -0.16 -27.82
CA LEU A 7 28.95 -0.18 -26.40
C LEU A 7 28.14 0.86 -25.60
N ARG A 8 27.93 2.06 -26.16
CA ARG A 8 27.08 3.08 -25.52
C ARG A 8 25.63 2.63 -25.42
N THR A 9 25.09 2.01 -26.46
CA THR A 9 23.70 1.51 -26.46
C THR A 9 23.53 0.35 -25.48
N LEU A 10 24.46 -0.61 -25.46
CA LEU A 10 24.46 -1.73 -24.51
C LEU A 10 24.60 -1.27 -23.06
N ARG A 11 25.45 -0.28 -22.78
CA ARG A 11 25.60 0.27 -21.44
C ARG A 11 24.31 0.95 -20.97
N ARG A 12 23.62 1.67 -21.86
CA ARG A 12 22.38 2.38 -21.54
C ARG A 12 21.21 1.43 -21.32
N SER A 13 21.07 0.39 -22.14
CA SER A 13 20.02 -0.61 -21.98
C SER A 13 20.21 -1.49 -20.75
N ARG A 14 21.45 -1.90 -20.45
CA ARG A 14 21.75 -2.75 -19.29
C ARG A 14 21.59 -1.98 -17.97
N LEU A 15 21.92 -0.69 -17.93
CA LEU A 15 21.71 0.14 -16.75
C LEU A 15 20.23 0.46 -16.53
N SER A 16 19.46 0.70 -17.61
CA SER A 16 18.01 0.92 -17.52
C SER A 16 17.31 -0.31 -16.94
N SER A 17 17.61 -1.50 -17.47
CA SER A 17 17.01 -2.76 -16.99
C SER A 17 17.29 -3.01 -15.50
N VAL A 18 18.53 -2.79 -15.03
CA VAL A 18 18.88 -3.03 -13.62
C VAL A 18 18.16 -2.06 -12.67
N VAL A 19 18.00 -0.80 -13.06
CA VAL A 19 17.32 0.20 -12.23
C VAL A 19 15.81 0.00 -12.26
N ASP A 20 15.22 -0.31 -13.41
CA ASP A 20 13.80 -0.61 -13.54
C ASP A 20 13.41 -1.84 -12.70
N ASP A 21 14.19 -2.93 -12.77
CA ASP A 21 13.95 -4.15 -11.98
C ASP A 21 14.01 -3.89 -10.46
N TRP A 22 14.92 -3.01 -10.02
CA TRP A 22 15.04 -2.62 -8.61
C TRP A 22 13.88 -1.73 -8.16
N SER A 23 13.43 -0.83 -9.03
CA SER A 23 12.29 0.04 -8.74
C SER A 23 10.99 -0.76 -8.59
N ASP A 24 10.77 -1.75 -9.46
CA ASP A 24 9.63 -2.65 -9.42
C ASP A 24 9.68 -3.55 -8.18
N ALA A 25 10.86 -4.08 -7.84
CA ALA A 25 11.05 -4.84 -6.62
C ALA A 25 10.77 -3.99 -5.38
N ALA A 26 11.32 -2.77 -5.32
CA ALA A 26 11.09 -1.84 -4.22
C ALA A 26 9.60 -1.48 -4.09
N HIS A 27 8.91 -1.19 -5.20
CA HIS A 27 7.48 -0.90 -5.19
C HIS A 27 6.66 -2.08 -4.66
N ARG A 28 7.00 -3.32 -5.05
CA ARG A 28 6.31 -4.51 -4.56
C ARG A 28 6.45 -4.68 -3.05
N PHE A 29 7.65 -4.47 -2.51
CA PHE A 29 7.90 -4.57 -1.07
C PHE A 29 7.27 -3.41 -0.30
N ILE A 30 7.47 -2.16 -0.74
CA ILE A 30 6.98 -0.97 -0.04
C ILE A 30 5.45 -0.95 -0.02
N THR A 31 4.81 -1.15 -1.17
CA THR A 31 3.34 -1.03 -1.28
C THR A 31 2.63 -2.06 -0.42
N SER A 32 3.07 -3.32 -0.47
CA SER A 32 2.46 -4.40 0.31
C SER A 32 2.63 -4.19 1.81
N ASN A 33 3.84 -3.84 2.25
CA ASN A 33 4.12 -3.57 3.67
C ASN A 33 3.40 -2.32 4.18
N ALA A 34 3.32 -1.27 3.36
CA ALA A 34 2.55 -0.07 3.68
C ALA A 34 1.07 -0.41 3.86
N LEU A 35 0.49 -1.21 2.98
CA LEU A 35 -0.92 -1.61 3.05
C LEU A 35 -1.21 -2.42 4.32
N ILE A 36 -0.35 -3.39 4.66
CA ILE A 36 -0.45 -4.15 5.92
C ILE A 36 -0.35 -3.22 7.13
N THR A 37 0.57 -2.26 7.10
CA THR A 37 0.77 -1.29 8.19
C THR A 37 -0.47 -0.40 8.37
N PHE A 38 -0.99 0.16 7.29
CA PHE A 38 -2.21 0.98 7.32
C PHE A 38 -3.43 0.18 7.76
N ALA A 39 -3.59 -1.05 7.28
CA ALA A 39 -4.66 -1.94 7.71
C ALA A 39 -4.58 -2.18 9.23
N SER A 40 -3.39 -2.48 9.74
CA SER A 40 -3.15 -2.71 11.18
C SER A 40 -3.47 -1.48 12.02
N ILE A 41 -3.02 -0.28 11.60
CA ILE A 41 -3.33 0.99 12.28
C ILE A 41 -4.84 1.26 12.26
N SER A 42 -5.50 1.04 11.12
CA SER A 42 -6.94 1.28 10.97
C SER A 42 -7.77 0.31 11.82
N ALA A 43 -7.37 -0.96 11.88
CA ALA A 43 -7.99 -1.97 12.73
C ALA A 43 -7.79 -1.62 14.21
N TYR A 44 -6.56 -1.27 14.60
CA TYR A 44 -6.28 -0.81 15.96
C TYR A 44 -7.17 0.37 16.34
N LYS A 45 -7.29 1.39 15.49
CA LYS A 45 -8.17 2.54 15.75
C LYS A 45 -9.65 2.15 15.85
N THR A 46 -10.11 1.25 14.98
CA THR A 46 -11.50 0.79 14.95
C THR A 46 -11.86 -0.03 16.19
N PHE A 47 -10.94 -0.85 16.69
CA PHE A 47 -11.20 -1.77 17.81
C PHE A 47 -10.67 -1.27 19.16
N SER A 48 -9.79 -0.26 19.19
CA SER A 48 -9.28 0.34 20.43
C SER A 48 -10.28 1.33 21.05
N SER A 49 -11.27 1.78 20.29
CA SER A 49 -12.38 2.59 20.79
C SER A 49 -13.66 1.77 20.85
N SER A 50 -14.74 2.32 21.39
CA SER A 50 -16.06 1.69 21.31
C SER A 50 -16.42 1.46 19.84
N ALA A 51 -17.02 0.31 19.53
CA ALA A 51 -17.59 0.06 18.22
C ALA A 51 -18.50 1.24 17.83
N ILE A 52 -18.58 1.56 16.53
CA ILE A 52 -19.51 2.58 16.01
C ILE A 52 -20.87 2.35 16.66
N GLU A 53 -21.26 3.27 17.54
CA GLU A 53 -22.58 3.24 18.15
C GLU A 53 -23.58 3.60 17.05
N CYS A 54 -24.40 2.64 16.68
CA CYS A 54 -25.55 2.91 15.83
C CYS A 54 -26.41 3.93 16.58
N VAL A 55 -26.70 5.09 15.99
CA VAL A 55 -27.73 5.99 16.53
C VAL A 55 -29.07 5.32 16.29
N PRO A 56 -29.75 4.75 17.30
CA PRO A 56 -31.04 4.12 17.07
C PRO A 56 -32.06 5.23 16.78
N PRO A 57 -32.98 5.03 15.82
CA PRO A 57 -34.13 5.92 15.65
C PRO A 57 -34.90 6.07 16.97
N SER A 58 -35.42 7.27 17.25
CA SER A 58 -36.12 7.60 18.50
C SER A 58 -37.34 6.73 18.82
N ASN A 59 -37.79 5.91 17.86
CA ASN A 59 -38.94 5.02 17.97
C ASN A 59 -38.55 3.60 18.45
N PHE A 60 -37.27 3.30 18.67
CA PHE A 60 -36.86 2.01 19.19
C PHE A 60 -37.26 1.84 20.67
N PRO A 61 -37.82 0.68 21.06
CA PRO A 61 -38.17 0.41 22.45
C PRO A 61 -36.90 0.40 23.33
N ARG A 62 -37.01 0.87 24.58
CA ARG A 62 -35.89 0.98 25.56
C ARG A 62 -35.16 -0.34 25.84
N SER A 63 -35.68 -1.48 25.40
CA SER A 63 -34.99 -2.77 25.44
C SER A 63 -33.79 -2.85 24.47
N TRP A 64 -33.65 -1.90 23.54
CA TRP A 64 -32.56 -1.85 22.55
C TRP A 64 -31.46 -0.83 22.87
N SER A 65 -31.68 0.05 23.84
CA SER A 65 -30.64 0.93 24.39
C SER A 65 -29.97 0.22 25.56
N ARG A 66 -28.73 -0.24 25.36
CA ARG A 66 -27.92 -0.91 26.38
C ARG A 66 -27.27 0.10 27.31
#